data_AF-A0ABD4UNZ0-F1
#
_entry.id   AF-A0ABD4UNZ0-F1
#
_cell.length_a   1.000
_cell.length_b   1.000
_cell.length_c   1.000
_cell.angle_alpha   90.00
_cell.angle_beta   90.00
_cell.angle_gamma   90.00
#
_symmetry.space_group_name_H-M   'P 1'
#
loop_
_entity.id
_entity.type
_entity.pdbx_description
1 polymer ?
#
loop_
_entity_poly.entity_id
_entity_poly.type
_entity_poly.pdbx_seq_one_letter_code
_entity_poly.pdbx_strand_id
1 'polypeptide(L)'
;MPTRSADELKKVQTRTVALMRSLMRRVGASNANQFAGWLTDKTKDWGWSDMQESKKWYPFVRGNIKREPTGALRLLSQLFDDADDLYRHGPGGIWSALWGPINEQVAVMRGHPQCLPKEPIDAVLRRIEEVALFGSNEKSQFEDFVRAAALYSYLVVVDPYGRIAEGNGVGHAYAAYRHVRSYLLERTIADELSALGIHDALCEFLADIERSRVGARPQWVCAIECGEVDERLRSELAANEVHHLARRNKGTGYRLTTTQ
;
A
#
# COMPACT_ATOMS: atom_id res chain seq x y z
N MET A 1 -8.22 -24.67 17.35
CA MET A 1 -8.47 -23.32 16.80
C MET A 1 -8.24 -23.37 15.31
N PRO A 2 -9.14 -22.85 14.46
CA PRO A 2 -8.90 -22.84 13.02
C PRO A 2 -7.70 -21.95 12.72
N THR A 3 -6.78 -22.47 11.94
CA THR A 3 -5.60 -21.75 11.44
C THR A 3 -6.10 -20.57 10.60
N ARG A 4 -5.81 -19.32 10.99
CA ARG A 4 -6.06 -18.15 10.13
C ARG A 4 -5.33 -18.36 8.81
N SER A 5 -5.92 -17.94 7.69
CA SER A 5 -5.24 -17.97 6.39
C SER A 5 -3.96 -17.14 6.45
N ALA A 6 -2.96 -17.50 5.64
CA ALA A 6 -1.69 -16.78 5.59
C ALA A 6 -1.88 -15.27 5.32
N ASP A 7 -2.88 -14.92 4.51
CA ASP A 7 -3.23 -13.53 4.19
C ASP A 7 -3.72 -12.74 5.40
N GLU A 8 -4.57 -13.32 6.23
CA GLU A 8 -5.04 -12.66 7.46
C GLU A 8 -3.90 -12.46 8.45
N LEU A 9 -2.93 -13.38 8.48
CA LEU A 9 -1.72 -13.18 9.27
C LEU A 9 -0.86 -12.03 8.71
N LYS A 10 -0.62 -11.97 7.39
CA LYS A 10 0.10 -10.87 6.74
C LYS A 10 -0.55 -9.51 7.03
N LYS A 11 -1.88 -9.42 6.96
CA LYS A 11 -2.63 -8.19 7.31
C LYS A 11 -2.39 -7.79 8.76
N VAL A 12 -2.51 -8.72 9.70
CA VAL A 12 -2.29 -8.47 11.14
C VAL A 12 -0.86 -7.94 11.40
N GLN A 13 0.14 -8.55 10.77
CA GLN A 13 1.53 -8.12 10.89
C GLN A 13 1.73 -6.72 10.33
N THR A 14 1.22 -6.46 9.13
CA THR A 14 1.31 -5.16 8.43
C THR A 14 0.65 -4.04 9.24
N ARG A 15 -0.58 -4.26 9.74
CA ARG A 15 -1.30 -3.31 10.62
C ARG A 15 -0.50 -2.97 11.86
N THR A 16 0.11 -3.98 12.47
CA THR A 16 0.87 -3.80 13.71
C THR A 16 2.15 -3.01 13.47
N VAL A 17 2.88 -3.29 12.38
CA VAL A 17 4.08 -2.52 12.01
C VAL A 17 3.70 -1.07 11.77
N ALA A 18 2.66 -0.81 10.97
CA ALA A 18 2.20 0.55 10.69
C ALA A 18 1.79 1.31 11.95
N LEU A 19 1.03 0.68 12.85
CA LEU A 19 0.64 1.24 14.14
C LEU A 19 1.90 1.63 14.93
N MET A 20 2.81 0.68 15.14
CA MET A 20 4.00 0.90 15.95
C MET A 20 4.88 2.01 15.38
N ARG A 21 5.12 2.02 14.06
CA ARG A 21 5.93 3.07 13.42
C ARG A 21 5.28 4.45 13.47
N SER A 22 3.96 4.51 13.32
CA SER A 22 3.21 5.76 13.46
C SER A 22 3.33 6.34 14.86
N LEU A 23 3.12 5.51 15.90
CA LEU A 23 3.23 5.94 17.30
C LEU A 23 4.68 6.32 17.66
N MET A 24 5.65 5.54 17.19
CA MET A 24 7.07 5.84 17.37
C MET A 24 7.46 7.19 16.78
N ARG A 25 7.00 7.49 15.54
CA ARG A 25 7.24 8.78 14.89
C ARG A 25 6.66 9.95 15.70
N ARG A 26 5.44 9.79 16.23
CA ARG A 26 4.77 10.84 17.04
C ARG A 26 5.55 11.21 18.30
N VAL A 27 6.25 10.26 18.90
CA VAL A 27 7.04 10.47 20.12
C VAL A 27 8.53 10.68 19.85
N GLY A 28 8.96 10.73 18.58
CA GLY A 28 10.35 10.91 18.21
C GLY A 28 11.25 9.69 18.47
N ALA A 29 10.69 8.50 18.62
CA ALA A 29 11.44 7.26 18.82
C ALA A 29 11.86 6.64 17.48
N SER A 30 13.16 6.39 17.30
CA SER A 30 13.72 5.77 16.09
C SER A 30 13.79 4.25 16.17
N ASN A 31 13.64 3.66 17.37
CA ASN A 31 13.70 2.21 17.56
C ASN A 31 12.83 1.75 18.75
N ALA A 32 12.61 0.43 18.83
CA ALA A 32 11.77 -0.18 19.85
C ALA A 32 12.25 0.10 21.29
N ASN A 33 13.56 0.24 21.51
CA ASN A 33 14.10 0.52 22.84
C ASN A 33 13.77 1.95 23.29
N GLN A 34 13.96 2.94 22.40
CA GLN A 34 13.60 4.33 22.68
C GLN A 34 12.10 4.49 22.94
N PHE A 35 11.26 3.81 22.15
CA PHE A 35 9.82 3.81 22.35
C PHE A 35 9.43 3.20 23.69
N ALA A 36 10.06 2.08 24.05
CA ALA A 36 9.81 1.40 25.31
C ALA A 36 10.24 2.24 26.52
N GLY A 37 11.38 2.94 26.43
CA GLY A 37 11.81 3.90 27.46
C GLY A 37 10.82 5.05 27.63
N TRP A 38 10.36 5.63 26.52
CA TRP A 38 9.30 6.66 26.55
C TRP A 38 8.01 6.16 27.23
N LEU A 39 7.60 4.92 26.96
CA LEU A 39 6.44 4.31 27.61
C LEU A 39 6.65 4.12 29.11
N THR A 40 7.81 3.62 29.53
CA THR A 40 8.17 3.48 30.96
C THR A 40 8.07 4.84 31.66
N ASP A 41 8.65 5.89 31.08
CA ASP A 41 8.61 7.23 31.67
C ASP A 41 7.18 7.78 31.78
N LYS A 42 6.34 7.55 30.77
CA LYS A 42 4.94 8.04 30.76
C LYS A 42 4.00 7.27 31.69
N THR A 43 4.31 6.01 31.98
CA THR A 43 3.43 5.12 32.75
C THR A 43 3.98 4.74 34.12
N LYS A 44 5.09 5.38 34.53
CA LYS A 44 5.75 5.19 35.83
C LYS A 44 4.77 5.22 37.01
N ASP A 45 3.84 6.16 37.00
CA ASP A 45 2.90 6.36 38.11
C ASP A 45 1.63 5.50 37.97
N TRP A 46 1.52 4.71 36.90
CA TRP A 46 0.33 3.91 36.57
C TRP A 46 0.47 2.44 37.01
N GLY A 47 1.57 2.10 37.69
CA GLY A 47 1.85 0.73 38.15
C GLY A 47 2.18 -0.24 37.02
N TRP A 48 2.57 0.25 35.85
CA TRP A 48 3.01 -0.60 34.75
C TRP A 48 4.42 -1.14 35.01
N SER A 49 4.67 -2.39 34.63
CA SER A 49 6.01 -2.97 34.66
C SER A 49 6.94 -2.28 33.67
N ASP A 50 8.25 -2.24 33.96
CA ASP A 50 9.25 -1.65 33.06
C ASP A 50 9.13 -2.21 31.64
N MET A 51 8.80 -1.31 30.71
CA MET A 51 8.54 -1.63 29.32
C MET A 51 9.83 -1.74 28.50
N GLN A 52 10.92 -1.10 28.95
CA GLN A 52 12.21 -1.06 28.28
C GLN A 52 13.00 -2.34 28.54
N GLU A 53 13.12 -2.76 29.80
CA GLU A 53 13.87 -3.97 30.16
C GLU A 53 13.22 -5.25 29.64
N SER A 54 11.89 -5.28 29.55
CA SER A 54 11.12 -6.46 29.13
C SER A 54 11.27 -6.81 27.65
N LYS A 55 11.80 -5.90 26.81
CA LYS A 55 11.88 -6.04 25.33
C LYS A 55 10.55 -6.42 24.67
N LYS A 56 9.43 -6.21 25.36
CA LYS A 56 8.08 -6.66 24.97
C LYS A 56 7.62 -6.06 23.65
N TRP A 57 8.10 -4.86 23.31
CA TRP A 57 7.68 -4.12 22.11
C TRP A 57 8.39 -4.54 20.82
N TYR A 58 9.54 -5.23 20.92
CA TYR A 58 10.34 -5.64 19.75
C TYR A 58 9.56 -6.51 18.76
N PRO A 59 8.79 -7.54 19.18
CA PRO A 59 8.00 -8.34 18.24
C PRO A 59 6.96 -7.52 17.49
N PHE A 60 6.34 -6.52 18.12
CA PHE A 60 5.32 -5.69 17.48
C PHE A 60 5.95 -4.76 16.43
N VAL A 61 7.06 -4.09 16.77
CA VAL A 61 7.78 -3.20 15.82
C VAL A 61 8.30 -3.97 14.60
N ARG A 62 8.67 -5.25 14.78
CA ARG A 62 9.16 -6.12 13.70
C ARG A 62 8.06 -6.84 12.94
N GLY A 63 6.79 -6.74 13.37
CA GLY A 63 5.70 -7.53 12.78
C GLY A 63 5.78 -9.02 13.09
N ASN A 64 6.61 -9.45 14.05
CA ASN A 64 6.75 -10.84 14.46
C ASN A 64 5.65 -11.24 15.44
N ILE A 65 4.40 -11.10 15.01
CA ILE A 65 3.21 -11.45 15.77
C ILE A 65 2.40 -12.53 15.07
N LYS A 66 1.71 -13.36 15.87
CA LYS A 66 0.90 -14.49 15.39
C LYS A 66 -0.61 -14.25 15.49
N ARG A 67 -1.00 -13.21 16.22
CA ARG A 67 -2.39 -12.86 16.49
C ARG A 67 -2.50 -11.36 16.68
N GLU A 68 -3.73 -10.88 16.59
CA GLU A 68 -4.07 -9.50 16.85
C GLU A 68 -3.57 -9.05 18.23
N PRO A 69 -2.90 -7.88 18.32
CA PRO A 69 -2.20 -7.45 19.52
C PRO A 69 -3.15 -6.81 20.55
N THR A 70 -4.33 -7.40 20.81
CA THR A 70 -5.41 -6.78 21.61
C THR A 70 -4.96 -6.22 22.97
N GLY A 71 -4.13 -6.96 23.69
CA GLY A 71 -3.58 -6.51 24.97
C GLY A 71 -2.63 -5.32 24.84
N ALA A 72 -1.80 -5.29 23.78
CA ALA A 72 -0.91 -4.16 23.52
C ALA A 72 -1.71 -2.95 22.99
N LEU A 73 -2.71 -3.19 22.15
CA LEU A 73 -3.60 -2.15 21.64
C LEU A 73 -4.34 -1.46 22.79
N ARG A 74 -4.94 -2.21 23.71
CA ARG A 74 -5.59 -1.66 24.91
C ARG A 74 -4.66 -0.83 25.79
N LEU A 75 -3.37 -1.19 25.86
CA LEU A 75 -2.38 -0.39 26.58
C LEU A 75 -2.08 0.89 25.81
N LEU A 76 -1.79 0.80 24.52
CA LEU A 76 -1.51 1.97 23.67
C LEU A 76 -2.69 2.95 23.62
N SER A 77 -3.93 2.46 23.59
CA SER A 77 -5.14 3.27 23.63
C SER A 77 -5.34 4.08 24.91
N GLN A 78 -4.60 3.79 25.99
CA GLN A 78 -4.60 4.64 27.20
C GLN A 78 -3.68 5.85 27.06
N LEU A 79 -2.77 5.84 26.09
CA LEU A 79 -1.80 6.91 25.83
C LEU A 79 -2.08 7.66 24.52
N PHE A 80 -2.72 6.98 23.58
CA PHE A 80 -3.04 7.49 22.25
C PHE A 80 -4.50 7.18 21.96
N ASP A 81 -5.35 8.20 22.05
CA ASP A 81 -6.81 8.06 21.90
C ASP A 81 -7.22 7.43 20.56
N ASP A 82 -6.39 7.60 19.52
CA ASP A 82 -6.62 7.11 18.17
C ASP A 82 -5.88 5.80 17.85
N ALA A 83 -5.19 5.15 18.79
CA ALA A 83 -4.42 3.94 18.51
C ALA A 83 -5.28 2.77 17.97
N ASP A 84 -6.50 2.62 18.49
CA ASP A 84 -7.42 1.58 18.03
C ASP A 84 -7.91 1.88 16.61
N ASP A 85 -8.28 3.14 16.33
CA ASP A 85 -8.69 3.59 15.01
C ASP A 85 -7.56 3.41 13.97
N LEU A 86 -6.35 3.83 14.32
CA LEU A 86 -5.16 3.70 13.49
C LEU A 86 -4.81 2.24 13.20
N TYR A 87 -5.05 1.32 14.14
CA TYR A 87 -4.85 -0.10 13.92
C TYR A 87 -5.91 -0.71 12.98
N ARG A 88 -7.18 -0.33 13.15
CA ARG A 88 -8.31 -0.88 12.40
C ARG A 88 -8.37 -0.34 10.98
N HIS A 89 -8.29 0.97 10.83
CA HIS A 89 -8.50 1.70 9.58
C HIS A 89 -7.19 2.08 8.90
N GLY A 90 -6.10 2.18 9.66
CA GLY A 90 -4.79 2.51 9.11
C GLY A 90 -4.58 4.01 8.92
N PRO A 91 -3.33 4.46 8.71
CA PRO A 91 -3.04 5.85 8.39
C PRO A 91 -3.87 6.31 7.19
N GLY A 92 -4.59 7.43 7.31
CA GLY A 92 -5.45 7.95 6.25
C GLY A 92 -6.58 7.00 5.79
N GLY A 93 -6.83 5.88 6.48
CA GLY A 93 -7.84 4.90 6.10
C GLY A 93 -7.39 3.81 5.11
N ILE A 94 -6.07 3.56 4.91
CA ILE A 94 -5.61 2.55 3.93
C ILE A 94 -6.25 1.18 4.11
N TRP A 95 -6.46 0.72 5.34
CA TRP A 95 -6.96 -0.64 5.56
C TRP A 95 -8.41 -0.75 5.13
N SER A 96 -9.20 0.30 5.35
CA SER A 96 -10.56 0.39 4.82
C SER A 96 -10.56 0.50 3.29
N ALA A 97 -9.60 1.22 2.71
CA ALA A 97 -9.44 1.30 1.25
C ALA A 97 -9.11 -0.05 0.59
N LEU A 98 -8.17 -0.81 1.18
CA LEU A 98 -7.62 -2.03 0.56
C LEU A 98 -8.34 -3.31 0.98
N TRP A 99 -8.72 -3.41 2.26
CA TRP A 99 -9.20 -4.63 2.90
C TRP A 99 -10.59 -4.48 3.51
N GLY A 100 -11.13 -3.25 3.54
CA GLY A 100 -12.48 -2.99 4.01
C GLY A 100 -13.53 -3.57 3.07
N PRO A 101 -14.75 -3.79 3.55
CA PRO A 101 -15.89 -4.10 2.70
C PRO A 101 -16.20 -2.95 1.73
N ILE A 102 -16.94 -3.24 0.67
CA ILE A 102 -17.28 -2.30 -0.41
C ILE A 102 -17.80 -0.95 0.11
N ASN A 103 -18.64 -0.94 1.15
CA ASN A 103 -19.19 0.28 1.73
C ASN A 103 -18.11 1.18 2.37
N GLU A 104 -17.07 0.59 2.96
CA GLU A 104 -15.94 1.36 3.51
C GLU A 104 -15.08 1.93 2.37
N GLN A 105 -14.82 1.15 1.32
CA GLN A 105 -14.09 1.61 0.14
C GLN A 105 -14.81 2.79 -0.53
N VAL A 106 -16.14 2.70 -0.67
CA VAL A 106 -16.98 3.79 -1.18
C VAL A 106 -16.92 5.02 -0.28
N ALA A 107 -16.89 4.85 1.04
CA ALA A 107 -16.77 5.98 1.97
C ALA A 107 -15.41 6.69 1.81
N VAL A 108 -14.31 5.93 1.65
CA VAL A 108 -12.99 6.49 1.37
C VAL A 108 -12.98 7.29 0.07
N MET A 109 -13.53 6.72 -1.02
CA MET A 109 -13.63 7.41 -2.32
C MET A 109 -14.44 8.71 -2.23
N ARG A 110 -15.56 8.70 -1.50
CA ARG A 110 -16.41 9.89 -1.28
C ARG A 110 -15.74 10.98 -0.45
N GLY A 111 -14.67 10.66 0.28
CA GLY A 111 -13.83 11.65 0.96
C GLY A 111 -12.96 12.50 0.02
N HIS A 112 -13.11 12.34 -1.30
CA HIS A 112 -12.43 13.20 -2.27
C HIS A 112 -13.00 14.64 -2.25
N PRO A 113 -12.17 15.70 -2.23
CA PRO A 113 -12.62 17.08 -2.06
C PRO A 113 -13.62 17.56 -3.12
N GLN A 114 -13.58 16.97 -4.32
CA GLN A 114 -14.47 17.32 -5.42
C GLN A 114 -15.77 16.51 -5.45
N CYS A 115 -15.94 15.52 -4.56
CA CYS A 115 -17.17 14.73 -4.50
C CYS A 115 -18.25 15.46 -3.69
N LEU A 116 -19.48 15.44 -4.19
CA LEU A 116 -20.61 16.03 -3.47
C LEU A 116 -21.22 15.05 -2.45
N PRO A 117 -21.77 15.54 -1.32
CA PRO A 117 -22.52 14.69 -0.39
C PRO A 117 -23.68 14.01 -1.13
N LYS A 118 -23.73 12.67 -1.10
CA LYS A 118 -24.72 11.81 -1.78
C LYS A 118 -24.61 11.70 -3.31
N GLU A 119 -23.48 12.08 -3.90
CA GLU A 119 -23.23 11.85 -5.32
C GLU A 119 -23.35 10.35 -5.69
N PRO A 120 -23.95 10.01 -6.85
CA PRO A 120 -23.99 8.64 -7.36
C PRO A 120 -22.58 8.07 -7.50
N ILE A 121 -22.42 6.76 -7.27
CA ILE A 121 -21.09 6.14 -7.28
C ILE A 121 -20.37 6.33 -8.62
N ASP A 122 -21.07 6.23 -9.75
CA ASP A 122 -20.48 6.42 -11.09
C ASP A 122 -19.91 7.82 -11.32
N ALA A 123 -20.43 8.83 -10.63
CA ALA A 123 -19.87 10.19 -10.68
C ALA A 123 -18.64 10.32 -9.77
N VAL A 124 -18.64 9.65 -8.61
CA VAL A 124 -17.44 9.55 -7.74
C VAL A 124 -16.31 8.82 -8.45
N LEU A 125 -16.58 7.68 -9.10
CA LEU A 125 -15.60 6.90 -9.86
C LEU A 125 -14.95 7.78 -10.94
N ARG A 126 -15.77 8.45 -11.76
CA ARG A 126 -15.28 9.34 -12.83
C ARG A 126 -14.36 10.44 -12.32
N ARG A 127 -14.67 11.09 -11.20
CA ARG A 127 -13.81 12.14 -10.63
C ARG A 127 -12.43 11.61 -10.23
N ILE A 128 -12.39 10.45 -9.57
CA ILE A 128 -11.12 9.85 -9.14
C ILE A 128 -10.35 9.34 -10.38
N GLU A 129 -11.04 8.80 -11.38
CA GLU A 129 -10.45 8.39 -12.66
C GLU A 129 -9.90 9.57 -13.47
N GLU A 130 -10.57 10.72 -13.47
CA GLU A 130 -10.08 11.94 -14.11
C GLU A 130 -8.77 12.40 -13.49
N VAL A 131 -8.67 12.42 -12.16
CA VAL A 131 -7.40 12.69 -11.45
C VAL A 131 -6.34 11.65 -11.83
N ALA A 132 -6.75 10.39 -11.98
CA ALA A 132 -5.86 9.29 -12.33
C ALA A 132 -5.29 9.36 -13.75
N LEU A 133 -6.11 9.78 -14.71
CA LEU A 133 -5.79 9.78 -16.13
C LEU A 133 -5.10 11.08 -16.57
N PHE A 134 -5.54 12.21 -16.04
CA PHE A 134 -5.06 13.52 -16.46
C PHE A 134 -3.97 14.09 -15.55
N GLY A 135 -3.80 13.50 -14.36
CA GLY A 135 -2.89 14.00 -13.34
C GLY A 135 -3.39 15.31 -12.72
N SER A 136 -3.03 15.55 -11.47
CA SER A 136 -3.18 16.87 -10.87
C SER A 136 -1.91 17.69 -11.13
N ASN A 137 -2.05 19.00 -11.36
CA ASN A 137 -0.90 19.91 -11.39
C ASN A 137 -0.28 20.15 -10.00
N GLU A 138 -0.90 19.59 -8.95
CA GLU A 138 -0.47 19.70 -7.57
C GLU A 138 0.34 18.49 -7.14
N LYS A 139 1.14 18.63 -6.07
CA LYS A 139 1.86 17.49 -5.49
C LYS A 139 0.86 16.51 -4.91
N SER A 140 0.95 15.25 -5.30
CA SER A 140 0.17 14.15 -4.76
C SER A 140 0.27 14.09 -3.24
N GLN A 141 -0.88 13.92 -2.58
CA GLN A 141 -0.97 13.70 -1.14
C GLN A 141 -1.17 12.23 -0.83
N PHE A 142 -0.90 11.85 0.42
CA PHE A 142 -1.07 10.47 0.88
C PHE A 142 -2.52 10.00 0.70
N GLU A 143 -3.48 10.89 0.96
CA GLU A 143 -4.90 10.65 0.81
C GLU A 143 -5.32 10.37 -0.64
N ASP A 144 -4.61 10.92 -1.63
CA ASP A 144 -4.88 10.65 -3.05
C ASP A 144 -4.49 9.21 -3.40
N PHE A 145 -3.36 8.74 -2.88
CA PHE A 145 -2.98 7.34 -2.96
C PHE A 145 -4.01 6.43 -2.28
N VAL A 146 -4.51 6.78 -1.08
CA VAL A 146 -5.52 5.99 -0.38
C VAL A 146 -6.82 5.88 -1.20
N ARG A 147 -7.27 6.98 -1.81
CA ARG A 147 -8.47 7.00 -2.66
C ARG A 147 -8.28 6.18 -3.94
N ALA A 148 -7.11 6.27 -4.58
CA ALA A 148 -6.79 5.46 -5.74
C ALA A 148 -6.76 3.96 -5.38
N ALA A 149 -6.20 3.61 -4.22
CA ALA A 149 -6.20 2.25 -3.71
C ALA A 149 -7.63 1.74 -3.47
N ALA A 150 -8.50 2.57 -2.87
CA ALA A 150 -9.91 2.25 -2.69
C ALA A 150 -10.64 2.03 -4.02
N LEU A 151 -10.41 2.90 -5.01
CA LEU A 151 -10.97 2.78 -6.35
C LEU A 151 -10.57 1.44 -6.99
N TYR A 152 -9.29 1.12 -6.98
CA TYR A 152 -8.82 -0.14 -7.54
C TYR A 152 -9.42 -1.34 -6.82
N SER A 153 -9.33 -1.40 -5.48
CA SER A 153 -9.89 -2.49 -4.69
C SER A 153 -11.40 -2.67 -4.88
N TYR A 154 -12.14 -1.57 -5.07
CA TYR A 154 -13.56 -1.59 -5.40
C TYR A 154 -13.81 -2.20 -6.79
N LEU A 155 -13.10 -1.70 -7.82
CA LEU A 155 -13.30 -2.12 -9.21
C LEU A 155 -12.95 -3.59 -9.43
N VAL A 156 -11.92 -4.13 -8.77
CA VAL A 156 -11.58 -5.56 -8.88
C VAL A 156 -12.74 -6.47 -8.44
N VAL A 157 -13.59 -6.00 -7.53
CA VAL A 157 -14.74 -6.78 -7.04
C VAL A 157 -16.00 -6.50 -7.85
N VAL A 158 -16.29 -5.23 -8.12
CA VAL A 158 -17.58 -4.81 -8.70
C VAL A 158 -17.57 -4.86 -10.22
N ASP A 159 -16.46 -4.46 -10.84
CA ASP A 159 -16.35 -4.37 -12.29
C ASP A 159 -14.90 -4.63 -12.78
N PRO A 160 -14.39 -5.87 -12.62
CA PRO A 160 -12.97 -6.18 -12.88
C PRO A 160 -12.54 -6.06 -14.34
N TYR A 161 -13.49 -6.02 -15.28
CA TYR A 161 -13.24 -6.04 -16.72
C TYR A 161 -14.10 -5.03 -17.51
N GLY A 162 -14.83 -4.15 -16.83
CA GLY A 162 -15.57 -3.08 -17.50
C GLY A 162 -14.64 -2.06 -18.14
N ARG A 163 -15.21 -1.26 -19.04
CA ARG A 163 -14.47 -0.39 -19.96
C ARG A 163 -14.87 1.07 -19.77
N ILE A 164 -13.87 1.95 -19.79
CA ILE A 164 -14.04 3.41 -19.64
C ILE A 164 -14.88 4.02 -20.79
N ALA A 165 -14.93 3.36 -21.96
CA ALA A 165 -15.75 3.77 -23.10
C ALA A 165 -16.28 2.55 -23.88
N GLU A 166 -17.38 2.73 -24.61
CA GLU A 166 -17.92 1.74 -25.55
C GLU A 166 -16.90 1.52 -26.70
N GLY A 167 -16.22 0.36 -26.73
CA GLY A 167 -15.24 0.01 -27.77
C GLY A 167 -13.98 -0.72 -27.26
N ASN A 168 -12.87 -0.65 -28.01
CA ASN A 168 -11.53 -1.19 -27.66
C ASN A 168 -10.82 -0.30 -26.61
N GLY A 169 -11.47 -0.03 -25.49
CA GLY A 169 -10.99 0.85 -24.43
C GLY A 169 -10.08 0.16 -23.39
N VAL A 170 -9.39 0.96 -22.58
CA VAL A 170 -8.67 0.47 -21.40
C VAL A 170 -9.68 0.06 -20.32
N GLY A 171 -9.44 -1.07 -19.64
CA GLY A 171 -10.32 -1.53 -18.56
C GLY A 171 -10.22 -0.63 -17.33
N HIS A 172 -11.36 -0.36 -16.67
CA HIS A 172 -11.44 0.50 -15.47
C HIS A 172 -10.47 0.03 -14.37
N ALA A 173 -10.55 -1.24 -13.99
CA ALA A 173 -9.70 -1.82 -12.95
C ALA A 173 -8.21 -1.74 -13.31
N TYR A 174 -7.84 -1.94 -14.58
CA TYR A 174 -6.45 -1.84 -15.02
C TYR A 174 -5.93 -0.39 -14.99
N ALA A 175 -6.75 0.58 -15.43
CA ALA A 175 -6.40 1.99 -15.35
C ALA A 175 -6.19 2.41 -13.89
N ALA A 176 -7.09 2.00 -12.98
CA ALA A 176 -6.95 2.25 -11.55
C ALA A 176 -5.68 1.59 -10.97
N TYR A 177 -5.38 0.34 -11.35
CA TYR A 177 -4.14 -0.33 -10.94
C TYR A 177 -2.89 0.45 -11.35
N ARG A 178 -2.82 0.89 -12.62
CA ARG A 178 -1.69 1.70 -13.12
C ARG A 178 -1.51 2.97 -12.31
N HIS A 179 -2.62 3.62 -11.96
CA HIS A 179 -2.57 4.86 -11.19
C HIS A 179 -2.07 4.62 -9.76
N VAL A 180 -2.60 3.62 -9.05
CA VAL A 180 -2.10 3.23 -7.73
C VAL A 180 -0.62 2.88 -7.79
N ARG A 181 -0.19 2.14 -8.82
CA ARG A 181 1.22 1.80 -9.03
C ARG A 181 2.09 3.03 -9.27
N SER A 182 1.56 4.07 -9.93
CA SER A 182 2.29 5.32 -10.12
C SER A 182 2.57 6.04 -8.80
N TYR A 183 1.61 6.06 -7.87
CA TYR A 183 1.84 6.58 -6.51
C TYR A 183 2.87 5.78 -5.73
N LEU A 184 2.87 4.45 -5.83
CA LEU A 184 3.89 3.61 -5.18
C LEU A 184 5.32 3.92 -5.67
N LEU A 185 5.46 4.45 -6.88
CA LEU A 185 6.75 4.88 -7.44
C LEU A 185 7.04 6.36 -7.17
N GLU A 186 6.04 7.13 -6.75
CA GLU A 186 6.21 8.53 -6.43
C GLU A 186 6.96 8.67 -5.10
N ARG A 187 8.09 9.39 -5.14
CA ARG A 187 9.01 9.50 -3.99
C ARG A 187 8.32 9.92 -2.69
N THR A 188 7.44 10.93 -2.74
CA THR A 188 6.75 11.44 -1.54
C THR A 188 5.93 10.35 -0.86
N ILE A 189 5.18 9.58 -1.64
CA ILE A 189 4.31 8.51 -1.15
C ILE A 189 5.14 7.29 -0.74
N ALA A 190 6.13 6.92 -1.56
CA ALA A 190 7.05 5.82 -1.28
C ALA A 190 7.81 6.03 0.04
N ASP A 191 8.31 7.25 0.27
CA ASP A 191 9.01 7.62 1.51
C ASP A 191 8.07 7.52 2.73
N GLU A 192 6.82 8.01 2.62
CA GLU A 192 5.82 7.93 3.69
C GLU A 192 5.43 6.47 4.01
N LEU A 193 5.15 5.66 2.99
CA LEU A 193 4.85 4.23 3.15
C LEU A 193 6.05 3.44 3.72
N SER A 194 7.27 3.83 3.36
CA SER A 194 8.50 3.23 3.89
C SER A 194 8.71 3.61 5.35
N ALA A 195 8.44 4.86 5.72
CA ALA A 195 8.44 5.32 7.11
C ALA A 195 7.42 4.54 7.95
N LEU A 196 6.24 4.24 7.39
CA LEU A 196 5.23 3.37 7.99
C LEU A 196 5.58 1.88 7.97
N GLY A 197 6.55 1.47 7.15
CA GLY A 197 7.01 0.08 7.06
C GLY A 197 6.10 -0.86 6.31
N ILE A 198 5.30 -0.29 5.40
CA ILE A 198 4.26 -1.03 4.67
C ILE A 198 4.43 -0.97 3.16
N HIS A 199 5.38 -0.18 2.64
CA HIS A 199 5.61 -0.02 1.21
C HIS A 199 5.68 -1.36 0.45
N ASP A 200 6.60 -2.24 0.85
CA ASP A 200 6.83 -3.50 0.13
C ASP A 200 5.63 -4.46 0.26
N ALA A 201 5.01 -4.51 1.44
CA ALA A 201 3.83 -5.31 1.69
C ALA A 201 2.64 -4.88 0.81
N LEU A 202 2.47 -3.56 0.61
CA LEU A 202 1.44 -3.03 -0.27
C LEU A 202 1.75 -3.28 -1.75
N CYS A 203 3.01 -3.15 -2.16
CA CYS A 203 3.44 -3.48 -3.52
C CYS A 203 3.15 -4.94 -3.85
N GLU A 204 3.53 -5.87 -2.96
CA GLU A 204 3.26 -7.30 -3.11
C GLU A 204 1.75 -7.57 -3.16
N PHE A 205 0.99 -7.02 -2.22
CA PHE A 205 -0.45 -7.22 -2.13
C PHE A 205 -1.20 -6.74 -3.38
N LEU A 206 -0.92 -5.52 -3.86
CA LEU A 206 -1.55 -4.97 -5.05
C LEU A 206 -1.16 -5.75 -6.31
N ALA A 207 0.09 -6.20 -6.40
CA ALA A 207 0.56 -7.04 -7.49
C ALA A 207 -0.08 -8.45 -7.46
N ASP A 208 -0.30 -9.03 -6.28
CA ASP A 208 -1.03 -10.29 -6.11
C ASP A 208 -2.49 -10.15 -6.58
N ILE A 209 -3.18 -9.09 -6.15
CA ILE A 209 -4.55 -8.80 -6.62
C ILE A 209 -4.59 -8.71 -8.14
N GLU A 210 -3.67 -7.95 -8.73
CA GLU A 210 -3.65 -7.77 -10.19
C GLU A 210 -3.37 -9.08 -10.89
N ARG A 211 -2.37 -9.85 -10.44
CA ARG A 211 -2.07 -11.17 -11.01
C ARG A 211 -3.28 -12.11 -10.93
N SER A 212 -4.01 -12.10 -9.81
CA SER A 212 -5.24 -12.89 -9.68
C SER A 212 -6.34 -12.42 -10.63
N ARG A 213 -6.55 -11.10 -10.76
CA ARG A 213 -7.52 -10.54 -11.70
C ARG A 213 -7.19 -10.90 -13.14
N VAL A 214 -5.95 -10.68 -13.58
CA VAL A 214 -5.50 -11.02 -14.94
C VAL A 214 -5.59 -12.53 -15.18
N GLY A 215 -5.18 -13.36 -14.21
CA GLY A 215 -5.27 -14.81 -14.32
C GLY A 215 -6.70 -15.35 -14.37
N ALA A 216 -7.65 -14.65 -13.77
CA ALA A 216 -9.08 -14.98 -13.78
C ALA A 216 -9.83 -14.41 -15.01
N ARG A 217 -9.11 -13.82 -15.96
CA ARG A 217 -9.70 -13.12 -17.11
C ARG A 217 -10.58 -14.05 -17.97
N PRO A 218 -11.85 -13.68 -18.22
CA PRO A 218 -12.69 -14.38 -19.19
C PRO A 218 -12.13 -14.31 -20.62
N GLN A 219 -12.46 -15.32 -21.45
CA GLN A 219 -11.96 -15.40 -22.83
C GLN A 219 -12.40 -14.21 -23.72
N TRP A 220 -13.50 -13.53 -23.38
CA TRP A 220 -14.02 -12.40 -24.14
C TRP A 220 -13.31 -11.06 -23.83
N VAL A 221 -12.52 -11.01 -22.74
CA VAL A 221 -11.73 -9.82 -22.38
C VAL A 221 -10.39 -9.88 -23.09
N CYS A 222 -10.02 -8.79 -23.75
CA CYS A 222 -8.76 -8.70 -24.49
C CYS A 222 -7.56 -8.54 -23.55
N ALA A 223 -6.40 -9.07 -23.95
CA ALA A 223 -5.12 -8.91 -23.26
C ALA A 223 -4.71 -7.44 -23.03
N ILE A 224 -5.10 -6.55 -23.95
CA ILE A 224 -4.85 -5.11 -23.83
C ILE A 224 -5.62 -4.51 -22.65
N GLU A 225 -6.85 -4.98 -22.40
CA GLU A 225 -7.75 -4.48 -21.34
C GLU A 225 -7.25 -4.85 -19.94
N CYS A 226 -6.43 -5.89 -19.86
CA CYS A 226 -5.74 -6.33 -18.66
C CYS A 226 -4.28 -5.86 -18.59
N GLY A 227 -3.80 -5.08 -19.55
CA GLY A 227 -2.43 -4.57 -19.52
C GLY A 227 -1.32 -5.56 -19.85
N GLU A 228 -1.65 -6.80 -20.23
CA GLU A 228 -0.65 -7.83 -20.56
C GLU A 228 0.28 -7.39 -21.70
N VAL A 229 -0.23 -6.55 -22.61
CA VAL A 229 0.56 -6.01 -23.72
C VAL A 229 1.56 -4.95 -23.25
N ASP A 230 1.22 -4.13 -22.24
CA ASP A 230 2.13 -3.12 -21.66
C ASP A 230 3.25 -3.80 -20.84
N GLU A 231 2.94 -4.86 -20.09
CA GLU A 231 3.98 -5.63 -19.36
C GLU A 231 4.92 -6.39 -20.29
N ARG A 232 4.40 -6.97 -21.38
CA ARG A 232 5.22 -7.62 -22.40
C ARG A 232 6.10 -6.61 -23.14
N LEU A 233 5.55 -5.48 -23.57
CA LEU A 233 6.31 -4.40 -24.21
C LEU A 233 7.39 -3.83 -23.28
N ARG A 234 7.09 -3.62 -21.98
CA ARG A 234 8.11 -3.19 -21.01
C ARG A 234 9.20 -4.23 -20.79
N SER A 235 8.84 -5.51 -20.76
CA SER A 235 9.81 -6.60 -20.62
C SER A 235 10.71 -6.71 -21.86
N GLU A 236 10.13 -6.57 -23.05
CA GLU A 236 10.87 -6.55 -24.33
C GLU A 236 11.75 -5.28 -24.46
N LEU A 237 11.26 -4.11 -24.06
CA LEU A 237 12.03 -2.86 -24.03
C LEU A 237 13.18 -2.91 -23.01
N ALA A 238 12.94 -3.42 -21.80
CA ALA A 238 13.99 -3.60 -20.79
C ALA A 238 15.05 -4.60 -21.25
N ALA A 239 14.65 -5.70 -21.90
CA ALA A 239 15.57 -6.66 -22.50
C ALA A 239 16.40 -6.03 -23.64
N ASN A 240 15.79 -5.16 -24.44
CA ASN A 240 16.46 -4.43 -25.51
C ASN A 240 17.42 -3.36 -24.98
N GLU A 241 17.09 -2.64 -23.90
CA GLU A 241 17.98 -1.69 -23.23
C GLU A 241 19.20 -2.38 -22.62
N VAL A 242 19.01 -3.54 -21.98
CA VAL A 242 20.11 -4.39 -21.49
C VAL A 242 21.00 -4.86 -22.64
N HIS A 243 20.41 -5.23 -23.79
CA HIS A 243 21.16 -5.57 -25.00
C HIS A 243 21.93 -4.38 -25.59
N HIS A 244 21.37 -3.16 -25.57
CA HIS A 244 22.05 -1.94 -26.01
C HIS A 244 23.18 -1.52 -25.07
N LEU A 245 23.01 -1.67 -23.75
CA LEU A 245 24.06 -1.44 -22.74
C LEU A 245 25.18 -2.48 -22.84
N ALA A 246 24.86 -3.75 -23.08
CA ALA A 246 25.84 -4.81 -23.32
C ALA A 246 26.61 -4.62 -24.64
N ARG A 247 25.98 -4.04 -25.67
CA ARG A 247 26.66 -3.65 -26.93
C ARG A 247 27.55 -2.41 -26.75
N ARG A 248 27.16 -1.44 -25.91
CA ARG A 248 28.01 -0.29 -25.54
C ARG A 248 29.26 -0.71 -24.75
N ASN A 249 29.13 -1.64 -23.79
CA ASN A 249 30.25 -2.11 -22.98
C ASN A 249 31.23 -3.03 -23.73
N LYS A 250 30.84 -3.61 -24.87
CA LYS A 250 31.78 -4.33 -25.76
C LYS A 250 32.63 -3.40 -26.64
N GLY A 251 32.38 -2.08 -26.62
CA GLY A 251 33.15 -1.07 -27.36
C GLY A 251 34.28 -0.40 -26.56
N THR A 252 34.29 -0.50 -25.23
CA THR A 252 35.37 0.02 -24.38
C THR A 252 36.24 -1.12 -23.88
N GLY A 253 37.10 -1.61 -24.77
CA GLY A 253 38.15 -2.57 -24.43
C GLY A 253 39.14 -1.96 -23.43
N TYR A 254 39.04 -2.36 -22.17
CA TYR A 254 40.17 -2.28 -21.26
C TYR A 254 41.09 -3.46 -21.52
N ARG A 255 42.29 -3.17 -22.06
CA ARG A 255 43.43 -4.09 -22.04
C ARG A 255 43.78 -4.38 -20.59
N LEU A 256 43.62 -5.63 -20.17
CA LEU A 256 44.35 -6.16 -19.02
C LEU A 256 45.81 -6.30 -19.45
N THR A 257 46.68 -5.48 -18.87
CA THR A 257 48.14 -5.65 -18.94
C THR A 257 48.52 -6.88 -18.11
N THR A 258 48.96 -7.92 -18.80
CA THR A 258 49.64 -9.07 -18.20
C THR A 258 50.96 -8.60 -17.60
N THR A 259 51.17 -8.82 -16.30
CA THR A 259 52.50 -8.79 -15.69
C THR A 259 52.64 -10.04 -14.85
N GLN A 260 53.38 -11.03 -15.37
CA GLN A 260 54.51 -11.72 -14.73
C GLN A 260 55.15 -12.64 -15.75
#